data_AF-A0A2S5DA95-F1
#
_entry.id   AF-A0A2S5DA95-F1
#
_cell.length_a   1.000
_cell.length_b   1.000
_cell.length_c   1.000
_cell.angle_alpha   90.00
_cell.angle_beta   90.00
_cell.angle_gamma   90.00
#
_symmetry.space_group_name_H-M   'P 1'
#
loop_
_entity.id
_entity.type
_entity.pdbx_description
1 polymer ?
#
loop_
_entity_poly.entity_id
_entity_poly.type
_entity_poly.pdbx_seq_one_letter_code
_entity_poly.pdbx_strand_id
1 'polypeptide(L)'
;RWFVGLSADARVWDHSTFSQNRDRLFTEDVARAFFIRVRSLAEWGKLTSDEHFSVDGTLIDAWASHKSFVHKDDDTSPPAGRNPDVDFRGEKRSNQTHQSRTDPEARLARTSAGDASRLCHMAHILTENRNGLVVDVSVSEVNGHAENVEALNLLLRNAKKGSTVGADKGYDTPAFVNGCRGLGITPHVARKRAGSAIDSRTTRHEGYAISQRRRKRIEECFGWL
;
A
#
# COMPACT_ATOMS: atom_id res chain seq x y z
N ARG A 1 -11.65 -20.01 13.57
CA ARG A 1 -12.29 -20.09 14.91
C ARG A 1 -11.32 -19.70 16.02
N TRP A 2 -10.13 -20.30 16.09
CA TRP A 2 -9.15 -20.00 17.15
C TRP A 2 -8.67 -18.53 17.20
N PHE A 3 -8.51 -17.88 16.05
CA PHE A 3 -8.05 -16.49 15.95
C PHE A 3 -8.95 -15.48 16.70
N VAL A 4 -10.23 -15.80 16.87
CA VAL A 4 -11.18 -15.00 17.67
C VAL A 4 -11.43 -15.59 19.07
N GLY A 5 -10.55 -16.48 19.54
CA GLY A 5 -10.64 -17.11 20.87
C GLY A 5 -11.66 -18.25 20.98
N LEU A 6 -12.18 -18.77 19.86
CA LEU A 6 -13.13 -19.90 19.88
C LEU A 6 -12.43 -21.24 19.64
N SER A 7 -12.66 -22.20 20.53
CA SER A 7 -12.28 -23.60 20.31
C SER A 7 -13.03 -24.20 19.12
N ALA A 8 -12.56 -25.35 18.61
CA ALA A 8 -13.17 -26.00 17.46
C ALA A 8 -14.66 -26.32 17.67
N ASP A 9 -15.01 -26.72 18.91
CA ASP A 9 -16.34 -27.17 19.33
C ASP A 9 -17.23 -26.03 19.86
N ALA A 10 -16.68 -24.82 20.01
CA ALA A 10 -17.45 -23.69 20.49
C ALA A 10 -18.53 -23.28 19.48
N ARG A 11 -19.72 -22.95 20.00
CA ARG A 11 -20.84 -22.44 19.20
C ARG A 11 -20.39 -21.19 18.44
N VAL A 12 -20.61 -21.19 17.12
CA VAL A 12 -20.26 -20.05 16.26
C VAL A 12 -21.09 -18.85 16.69
N TRP A 13 -20.46 -17.68 16.70
CA TRP A 13 -21.15 -16.42 16.91
C TRP A 13 -22.23 -16.21 15.86
N ASP A 14 -23.35 -15.60 16.29
CA ASP A 14 -24.32 -15.05 15.36
C ASP A 14 -23.65 -13.96 14.50
N HIS A 15 -24.13 -13.79 13.26
CA HIS A 15 -23.57 -12.81 12.32
C HIS A 15 -23.50 -11.41 12.92
N SER A 16 -24.50 -10.98 13.69
CA SER A 16 -24.51 -9.66 14.35
C SER A 16 -23.36 -9.50 15.36
N THR A 17 -23.08 -10.56 16.11
CA THR A 17 -21.99 -10.59 17.10
C THR A 17 -20.63 -10.61 16.41
N PHE A 18 -20.52 -11.33 15.28
CA PHE A 18 -19.30 -11.32 14.47
C PHE A 18 -19.02 -9.93 13.89
N SER A 19 -20.02 -9.23 13.34
CA SER A 19 -19.86 -7.85 12.85
C SER A 19 -19.42 -6.89 13.97
N GLN A 20 -20.09 -6.92 15.12
CA GLN A 20 -19.73 -6.06 16.26
C GLN A 20 -18.33 -6.38 16.80
N ASN A 21 -17.98 -7.66 16.91
CA ASN A 21 -16.65 -8.06 17.35
C ASN A 21 -15.59 -7.73 16.31
N ARG A 22 -15.89 -7.81 15.02
CA ARG A 22 -14.97 -7.39 13.97
C ARG A 22 -14.66 -5.90 14.12
N ASP A 23 -15.69 -5.07 14.22
CA ASP A 23 -15.52 -3.63 14.32
C ASP A 23 -14.83 -3.21 15.64
N ARG A 24 -14.94 -4.03 16.70
CA ARG A 24 -14.26 -3.82 18.00
C ARG A 24 -12.84 -4.39 18.09
N LEU A 25 -12.56 -5.53 17.45
CA LEU A 25 -11.29 -6.27 17.58
C LEU A 25 -10.31 -6.00 16.45
N PHE A 26 -10.81 -5.72 15.24
CA PHE A 26 -9.98 -5.34 14.10
C PHE A 26 -9.89 -3.82 13.98
N THR A 27 -9.50 -3.17 15.08
CA THR A 27 -9.01 -1.80 14.97
C THR A 27 -7.62 -1.81 14.36
N GLU A 28 -7.25 -0.69 13.74
CA GLU A 28 -5.92 -0.51 13.14
C GLU A 28 -4.80 -0.84 14.14
N ASP A 29 -4.94 -0.40 15.39
CA ASP A 29 -3.94 -0.59 16.45
C ASP A 29 -3.69 -2.07 16.77
N VAL A 30 -4.76 -2.87 16.88
CA VAL A 30 -4.63 -4.30 17.18
C VAL A 30 -3.99 -5.04 16.01
N ALA A 31 -4.41 -4.74 14.78
CA ALA A 31 -3.83 -5.32 13.58
C ALA A 31 -2.33 -4.97 13.46
N ARG A 32 -1.97 -3.69 13.70
CA ARG A 32 -0.58 -3.24 13.70
C ARG A 32 0.24 -3.90 14.80
N ALA A 33 -0.27 -3.99 16.02
CA ALA A 33 0.41 -4.67 17.13
C ALA A 33 0.62 -6.17 16.85
N PHE A 34 -0.38 -6.85 16.29
CA PHE A 34 -0.28 -8.24 15.89
C PHE A 34 0.79 -8.45 14.80
N PHE A 35 0.76 -7.62 13.75
CA PHE A 35 1.75 -7.65 12.67
C PHE A 35 3.17 -7.47 13.21
N ILE A 36 3.40 -6.46 14.04
CA ILE A 36 4.70 -6.21 14.68
C ILE A 36 5.15 -7.44 15.47
N ARG A 37 4.24 -8.07 16.23
CA ARG A 37 4.60 -9.25 17.03
C ARG A 37 4.99 -10.46 16.17
N VAL A 38 4.25 -10.72 15.09
CA VAL A 38 4.58 -11.78 14.13
C VAL A 38 5.94 -11.52 13.48
N ARG A 39 6.20 -10.28 13.06
CA ARG A 39 7.49 -9.88 12.52
C ARG A 39 8.64 -10.10 13.51
N SER A 40 8.47 -9.72 14.78
CA SER A 40 9.51 -9.94 15.80
C SER A 40 9.85 -11.41 16.00
N LEU A 41 8.88 -12.33 15.84
CA LEU A 41 9.15 -13.76 15.87
C LEU A 41 9.97 -14.21 14.66
N ALA A 42 9.71 -13.67 13.47
CA ALA A 42 10.52 -13.93 12.28
C ALA A 42 11.95 -13.41 12.42
N GLU A 43 12.12 -12.20 12.98
CA GLU A 43 13.45 -11.63 13.31
C GLU A 43 14.20 -12.50 14.32
N TRP A 44 13.54 -12.93 15.40
CA TRP A 44 14.13 -13.83 16.39
C TRP A 44 14.56 -15.17 15.79
N GLY A 45 13.75 -15.71 14.87
CA GLY A 45 14.07 -16.90 14.09
C GLY A 45 15.14 -16.69 13.00
N LYS A 46 15.69 -15.47 12.85
CA LYS A 46 16.64 -15.09 11.80
C LYS A 46 16.10 -15.33 10.38
N LEU A 47 14.79 -15.19 10.21
CA LEU A 47 14.08 -15.34 8.94
C LEU A 47 14.00 -14.03 8.15
N THR A 48 14.44 -12.91 8.70
CA THR A 48 14.50 -11.62 8.01
C THR A 48 15.94 -11.12 7.91
N SER A 49 16.21 -10.22 6.97
CA SER A 49 17.48 -9.48 6.87
C SER A 49 17.20 -7.99 6.94
N ASP A 50 18.12 -7.23 7.53
CA ASP A 50 18.11 -5.76 7.56
C ASP A 50 18.99 -5.12 6.46
N GLU A 51 19.53 -5.92 5.56
CA GLU A 51 20.49 -5.47 4.54
C GLU A 51 19.81 -5.04 3.24
N HIS A 52 18.81 -5.78 2.78
CA HIS A 52 18.27 -5.65 1.43
C HIS A 52 16.74 -5.69 1.44
N PHE A 53 16.13 -4.60 1.00
CA PHE A 53 14.68 -4.44 0.94
C PHE A 53 14.17 -4.22 -0.47
N SER A 54 12.86 -4.33 -0.65
CA SER A 54 12.14 -3.83 -1.82
C SER A 54 10.89 -3.07 -1.40
N VAL A 55 10.60 -1.97 -2.09
CA VAL A 55 9.39 -1.17 -1.86
C VAL A 55 8.60 -1.05 -3.15
N ASP A 56 7.29 -1.14 -3.04
CA ASP A 56 6.37 -0.95 -4.16
C ASP A 56 4.97 -0.55 -3.66
N GLY A 57 4.21 0.09 -4.54
CA GLY A 57 2.86 0.58 -4.28
C GLY A 57 1.82 -0.16 -5.11
N THR A 58 0.61 -0.36 -4.56
CA THR A 58 -0.52 -0.90 -5.30
C THR A 58 -1.83 -0.22 -4.92
N LEU A 59 -2.76 -0.17 -5.86
CA LEU A 59 -4.11 0.33 -5.61
C LEU A 59 -4.98 -0.75 -4.98
N ILE A 60 -5.50 -0.47 -3.78
CA ILE A 60 -6.49 -1.31 -3.08
C ILE A 60 -7.87 -0.68 -3.18
N ASP A 61 -8.91 -1.50 -3.35
CA ASP A 61 -10.27 -0.99 -3.48
C ASP A 61 -10.75 -0.37 -2.16
N ALA A 62 -11.34 0.82 -2.28
CA ALA A 62 -12.01 1.45 -1.15
C ALA A 62 -13.35 0.77 -0.91
N TRP A 63 -13.83 0.79 0.33
CA TRP A 63 -15.19 0.36 0.65
C TRP A 63 -16.21 1.46 0.29
N ALA A 64 -16.19 1.88 -0.97
CA ALA A 64 -17.03 2.94 -1.49
C ALA A 64 -17.54 2.62 -2.90
N SER A 65 -18.80 2.95 -3.15
CA SER A 65 -19.43 2.79 -4.46
C SER A 65 -19.30 4.07 -5.28
N HIS A 66 -19.27 3.96 -6.61
CA HIS A 66 -19.43 5.10 -7.52
C HIS A 66 -20.70 5.93 -7.24
N LYS A 67 -21.75 5.32 -6.68
CA LYS A 67 -22.95 6.05 -6.24
C LYS A 67 -22.69 6.99 -5.06
N SER A 68 -21.73 6.65 -4.19
CA SER A 68 -21.33 7.50 -3.06
C SER A 68 -20.44 8.66 -3.49
N PHE A 69 -19.85 8.61 -4.68
CA PHE A 69 -18.96 9.62 -5.24
C PHE A 69 -19.77 10.74 -5.90
N VAL A 70 -20.07 11.76 -5.11
CA VAL A 70 -20.95 12.88 -5.49
C VAL A 70 -20.16 14.18 -5.54
N HIS A 71 -20.78 15.22 -6.11
CA HIS A 71 -20.17 16.55 -6.12
C HIS A 71 -19.97 17.05 -4.69
N LYS A 72 -18.86 17.74 -4.41
CA LYS A 72 -18.55 18.22 -3.06
C LYS A 72 -19.56 19.25 -2.53
N ASP A 73 -20.21 19.97 -3.44
CA ASP A 73 -21.23 20.98 -3.12
C ASP A 73 -22.65 20.39 -3.03
N ASP A 74 -22.81 19.07 -3.19
CA ASP A 74 -24.12 18.41 -3.10
C ASP A 74 -24.46 18.06 -1.64
N ASP A 75 -25.20 18.96 -0.99
CA ASP A 75 -25.71 18.79 0.38
C ASP A 75 -26.94 17.87 0.47
N THR A 76 -27.41 17.31 -0.64
CA THR A 76 -28.62 16.48 -0.66
C THR A 76 -28.35 15.18 0.08
N SER A 77 -28.91 14.99 1.28
CA SER A 77 -28.77 13.71 2.01
C SER A 77 -29.32 12.54 1.18
N PRO A 78 -28.66 11.36 1.17
CA PRO A 78 -29.15 10.22 0.40
C PRO A 78 -30.54 9.87 0.94
N PRO A 79 -31.54 9.64 0.07
CA PRO A 79 -32.87 9.30 0.54
C PRO A 79 -32.83 8.02 1.39
N ALA A 80 -33.59 8.00 2.50
CA ALA A 80 -33.72 6.81 3.32
C ALA A 80 -34.41 5.69 2.52
N GLY A 81 -33.73 4.56 2.31
CA GLY A 81 -34.25 3.41 1.59
C GLY A 81 -33.38 2.95 0.42
N ARG A 82 -34.00 2.71 -0.74
CA ARG A 82 -33.32 2.14 -1.92
C ARG A 82 -32.32 3.15 -2.50
N ASN A 83 -31.13 2.65 -2.83
CA ASN A 83 -30.04 3.45 -3.41
C ASN A 83 -30.54 4.16 -4.68
N PRO A 84 -30.43 5.50 -4.81
CA PRO A 84 -31.00 6.24 -5.93
C PRO A 84 -30.47 5.75 -7.28
N ASP A 85 -31.30 5.87 -8.31
CA ASP A 85 -30.86 5.72 -9.69
C ASP A 85 -30.09 6.99 -10.07
N VAL A 86 -28.78 6.84 -10.22
CA VAL A 86 -27.87 7.91 -10.58
C VAL A 86 -27.47 7.66 -12.02
N ASP A 87 -27.77 8.58 -12.92
CA ASP A 87 -27.23 8.53 -14.28
C ASP A 87 -25.79 9.05 -14.25
N PHE A 88 -24.88 8.25 -14.81
CA PHE A 88 -23.46 8.54 -14.86
C PHE A 88 -23.03 9.06 -16.24
N ARG A 89 -23.98 9.23 -17.18
CA ARG A 89 -23.71 9.65 -18.56
C ARG A 89 -23.73 11.18 -18.70
N GLY A 90 -22.68 11.73 -19.32
CA GLY A 90 -22.60 13.15 -19.68
C GLY A 90 -21.76 14.03 -18.75
N GLU A 91 -21.53 13.62 -17.49
CA GLU A 91 -20.74 14.39 -16.53
C GLU A 91 -19.39 13.76 -16.22
N LYS A 92 -18.33 14.56 -16.31
CA LYS A 92 -16.96 14.12 -16.00
C LYS A 92 -16.71 14.21 -14.49
N ARG A 93 -16.64 13.06 -13.83
CA ARG A 93 -16.28 12.96 -12.42
C ARG A 93 -14.77 13.02 -12.21
N SER A 94 -14.33 13.72 -11.17
CA SER A 94 -12.92 13.87 -10.84
C SER A 94 -12.71 14.04 -9.34
N ASN A 95 -11.52 13.73 -8.83
CA ASN A 95 -11.17 13.92 -7.41
C ASN A 95 -11.19 15.41 -6.98
N GLN A 96 -11.13 16.35 -7.94
CA GLN A 96 -11.23 17.77 -7.63
C GLN A 96 -12.67 18.16 -7.27
N THR A 97 -13.62 17.72 -8.10
CA THR A 97 -15.03 18.13 -8.00
C THR A 97 -15.90 17.18 -7.17
N HIS A 98 -15.47 15.93 -7.01
CA HIS A 98 -16.27 14.88 -6.36
C HIS A 98 -15.52 14.26 -5.19
N GLN A 99 -16.28 13.70 -4.24
CA GLN A 99 -15.79 12.98 -3.08
C GLN A 99 -16.78 11.87 -2.70
N SER A 100 -16.29 10.76 -2.14
CA SER A 100 -17.19 9.74 -1.60
C SER A 100 -17.71 10.18 -0.23
N ARG A 101 -19.03 10.05 -0.04
CA ARG A 101 -19.67 10.32 1.26
C ARG A 101 -19.45 9.23 2.30
N THR A 102 -19.19 8.01 1.85
CA THR A 102 -18.97 6.86 2.75
C THR A 102 -17.50 6.66 3.07
N ASP A 103 -16.60 7.10 2.19
CA ASP A 103 -15.15 7.09 2.40
C ASP A 103 -14.53 8.36 1.80
N PRO A 104 -14.46 9.48 2.55
CA PRO A 104 -13.97 10.76 2.05
C PRO A 104 -12.52 10.76 1.57
N GLU A 105 -11.71 9.80 2.00
CA GLU A 105 -10.29 9.66 1.65
C GLU A 105 -10.09 8.87 0.35
N ALA A 106 -11.07 8.05 -0.05
CA ALA A 106 -11.04 7.33 -1.31
C ALA A 106 -10.86 8.27 -2.50
N ARG A 107 -10.04 7.84 -3.47
CA ARG A 107 -9.76 8.59 -4.69
C ARG A 107 -10.11 7.76 -5.91
N LEU A 108 -10.72 8.41 -6.89
CA LEU A 108 -10.97 7.86 -8.22
C LEU A 108 -9.63 7.72 -8.95
N ALA A 109 -9.19 6.49 -9.21
CA ALA A 109 -7.98 6.22 -9.97
C ALA A 109 -8.14 5.01 -10.90
N ARG A 110 -7.13 4.77 -11.72
CA ARG A 110 -7.03 3.66 -12.66
C ARG A 110 -5.62 3.08 -12.54
N THR A 111 -5.51 1.75 -12.57
CA THR A 111 -4.20 1.08 -12.55
C THR A 111 -3.43 1.36 -13.84
N SER A 112 -4.11 1.28 -14.99
CA SER A 112 -3.56 1.63 -16.30
C SER A 112 -4.54 2.47 -17.14
N ALA A 113 -4.06 3.03 -18.25
CA ALA A 113 -4.85 3.92 -19.10
C ALA A 113 -6.13 3.27 -19.67
N GLY A 114 -6.12 1.94 -19.85
CA GLY A 114 -7.25 1.17 -20.37
C GLY A 114 -8.21 0.65 -19.30
N ASP A 115 -7.87 0.76 -18.02
CA ASP A 115 -8.67 0.20 -16.94
C ASP A 115 -9.86 1.08 -16.58
N ALA A 116 -10.91 0.42 -16.07
CA ALA A 116 -12.02 1.11 -15.47
C ALA A 116 -11.55 1.91 -14.25
N SER A 117 -12.08 3.13 -14.08
CA SER A 117 -11.83 3.89 -12.86
C SER A 117 -12.55 3.29 -11.67
N ARG A 118 -11.84 3.19 -10.56
CA ARG A 118 -12.35 2.69 -9.27
C ARG A 118 -12.01 3.67 -8.15
N LEU A 119 -12.79 3.61 -7.08
CA LEU A 119 -12.46 4.31 -5.85
C LEU A 119 -11.49 3.43 -5.06
N CYS A 120 -10.35 4.00 -4.73
CA CYS A 120 -9.25 3.23 -4.16
C CYS A 120 -8.39 4.09 -3.23
N HIS A 121 -7.61 3.37 -2.43
CA HIS A 121 -6.46 3.88 -1.68
C HIS A 121 -5.17 3.36 -2.32
N MET A 122 -4.04 3.95 -1.97
CA MET A 122 -2.73 3.45 -2.33
C MET A 122 -2.12 2.75 -1.12
N ALA A 123 -1.86 1.45 -1.24
CA ALA A 123 -1.09 0.69 -0.28
C ALA A 123 0.38 0.67 -0.69
N HIS A 124 1.28 0.88 0.27
CA HIS A 124 2.73 0.84 0.10
C HIS A 124 3.28 -0.30 0.94
N ILE A 125 4.07 -1.18 0.34
CA ILE A 125 4.62 -2.35 1.02
C ILE A 125 6.14 -2.27 1.01
N LEU A 126 6.75 -2.53 2.16
CA LEU A 126 8.18 -2.80 2.28
C LEU A 126 8.39 -4.28 2.57
N THR A 127 9.22 -4.94 1.77
CA THR A 127 9.60 -6.34 1.96
C THR A 127 11.10 -6.48 2.16
N GLU A 128 11.53 -7.50 2.89
CA GLU A 128 12.93 -7.92 2.92
C GLU A 128 13.22 -8.92 1.78
N ASN A 129 14.41 -8.87 1.20
CA ASN A 129 14.72 -9.58 -0.05
C ASN A 129 15.21 -11.02 0.14
N ARG A 130 15.56 -11.44 1.35
CA ARG A 130 16.10 -12.79 1.62
C ARG A 130 14.98 -13.82 1.47
N ASN A 131 13.88 -13.61 2.17
CA ASN A 131 12.74 -14.53 2.20
C ASN A 131 11.46 -13.94 1.59
N GLY A 132 11.43 -12.64 1.27
CA GLY A 132 10.26 -11.98 0.68
C GLY A 132 9.19 -11.61 1.71
N LEU A 133 9.55 -11.51 2.99
CA LEU A 133 8.61 -11.21 4.05
C LEU A 133 8.28 -9.71 4.09
N VAL A 134 7.01 -9.39 4.33
CA VAL A 134 6.54 -8.03 4.56
C VAL A 134 7.10 -7.51 5.89
N VAL A 135 7.74 -6.35 5.85
CA VAL A 135 8.41 -5.71 6.99
C VAL A 135 7.56 -4.60 7.59
N ASP A 136 6.90 -3.82 6.74
CA ASP A 136 5.97 -2.76 7.14
C ASP A 136 5.07 -2.42 5.95
N VAL A 137 3.93 -1.79 6.25
CA VAL A 137 2.95 -1.32 5.28
C VAL A 137 2.45 0.06 5.69
N SER A 138 2.11 0.88 4.71
CA SER A 138 1.32 2.10 4.91
C SER A 138 0.24 2.23 3.85
N VAL A 139 -0.78 3.02 4.15
CA VAL A 139 -1.88 3.33 3.23
C VAL A 139 -1.98 4.84 3.15
N SER A 140 -2.18 5.36 1.95
CA SER A 140 -2.40 6.78 1.70
C SER A 140 -3.50 6.99 0.66
N GLU A 141 -3.96 8.22 0.55
CA GLU A 141 -4.76 8.62 -0.61
C GLU A 141 -3.96 8.43 -1.91
N VAL A 142 -4.67 8.15 -3.00
CA VAL A 142 -4.06 8.09 -4.32
C VAL A 142 -3.75 9.51 -4.81
N ASN A 143 -2.48 9.88 -4.77
CA ASN A 143 -1.96 11.08 -5.39
C ASN A 143 -0.55 10.82 -5.92
N GLY A 144 -0.14 11.51 -6.99
CA GLY A 144 1.10 11.20 -7.70
C GLY A 144 2.40 11.55 -6.96
N HIS A 145 2.35 11.93 -5.68
CA HIS A 145 3.51 12.33 -4.87
C HIS A 145 3.65 11.52 -3.57
N ALA A 146 2.55 11.02 -3.02
CA ALA A 146 2.53 10.27 -1.76
C ALA A 146 3.38 9.01 -1.81
N GLU A 147 3.47 8.35 -2.97
CA GLU A 147 4.21 7.10 -3.12
C GLU A 147 5.69 7.21 -2.73
N ASN A 148 6.39 8.26 -3.19
CA ASN A 148 7.79 8.46 -2.81
C ASN A 148 7.94 8.80 -1.32
N VAL A 149 7.00 9.58 -0.77
CA VAL A 149 7.04 10.01 0.64
C VAL A 149 6.80 8.82 1.56
N GLU A 150 5.77 8.02 1.27
CA GLU A 150 5.41 6.84 2.05
C GLU A 150 6.49 5.76 1.97
N ALA A 151 7.06 5.52 0.78
CA ALA A 151 8.18 4.61 0.62
C ALA A 151 9.40 5.06 1.45
N LEU A 152 9.73 6.36 1.47
CA LEU A 152 10.80 6.89 2.31
C LEU A 152 10.48 6.80 3.80
N ASN A 153 9.23 7.02 4.21
CA ASN A 153 8.79 6.85 5.59
C ASN A 153 8.91 5.39 6.04
N LEU A 154 8.52 4.43 5.19
CA LEU A 154 8.72 3.00 5.44
C LEU A 154 10.20 2.67 5.62
N LEU A 155 11.07 3.20 4.76
CA LEU A 155 12.52 3.00 4.88
C LEU A 155 13.10 3.63 6.14
N LEU A 156 12.70 4.86 6.48
CA LEU A 156 13.17 5.57 7.67
C LEU A 156 12.87 4.79 8.96
N ARG A 157 11.71 4.12 9.04
CA ARG A 157 11.31 3.34 10.21
C ARG A 157 12.02 1.99 10.32
N ASN A 158 12.44 1.40 9.19
CA ASN A 158 12.76 -0.03 9.13
C ASN A 158 14.16 -0.37 8.61
N ALA A 159 14.77 0.49 7.79
CA ALA A 159 16.06 0.24 7.17
C ALA A 159 17.17 1.00 7.90
N LYS A 160 18.38 0.43 7.89
CA LYS A 160 19.56 1.02 8.52
C LYS A 160 20.46 1.68 7.47
N LYS A 161 21.35 2.55 7.92
CA LYS A 161 22.41 3.08 7.06
C LYS A 161 23.26 1.91 6.53
N GLY A 162 23.50 1.90 5.22
CA GLY A 162 24.21 0.82 4.52
C GLY A 162 23.28 -0.21 3.87
N SER A 163 21.99 -0.24 4.21
CA SER A 163 21.01 -1.09 3.52
C SER A 163 20.81 -0.66 2.06
N THR A 164 20.19 -1.54 1.27
CA THR A 164 19.80 -1.26 -0.12
C THR A 164 18.29 -1.41 -0.28
N VAL A 165 17.67 -0.61 -1.14
CA VAL A 165 16.24 -0.76 -1.48
C VAL A 165 16.06 -0.94 -2.98
N GLY A 166 15.44 -2.05 -3.37
CA GLY A 166 14.95 -2.29 -4.72
C GLY A 166 13.63 -1.58 -4.95
N ALA A 167 13.45 -0.94 -6.10
CA ALA A 167 12.17 -0.37 -6.48
C ALA A 167 11.96 -0.42 -7.99
N ASP A 168 10.71 -0.23 -8.41
CA ASP A 168 10.30 -0.19 -9.80
C ASP A 168 10.86 1.05 -10.56
N LYS A 169 10.43 1.27 -11.81
CA LYS A 169 10.92 2.42 -12.60
C LYS A 169 10.21 3.73 -12.25
N GLY A 170 9.00 3.67 -11.72
CA GLY A 170 8.24 4.82 -11.21
C GLY A 170 9.03 5.60 -10.16
N TYR A 171 9.72 4.88 -9.28
CA TYR A 171 10.59 5.44 -8.24
C TYR A 171 11.89 6.09 -8.75
N ASP A 172 12.22 6.02 -10.05
CA ASP A 172 13.42 6.69 -10.61
C ASP A 172 13.17 8.19 -10.75
N THR A 173 13.07 8.86 -9.60
CA THR A 173 12.84 10.29 -9.43
C THR A 173 13.95 10.89 -8.57
N PRO A 174 14.34 12.16 -8.79
CA PRO A 174 15.31 12.82 -7.93
C PRO A 174 14.91 12.82 -6.45
N ALA A 175 13.61 13.00 -6.16
CA ALA A 175 13.07 13.02 -4.80
C ALA A 175 13.34 11.70 -4.07
N PHE A 176 12.94 10.57 -4.66
CA PHE A 176 13.12 9.26 -4.01
C PHE A 176 14.59 8.85 -3.94
N VAL A 177 15.35 9.02 -5.02
CA VAL A 177 16.77 8.64 -5.08
C VAL A 177 17.60 9.45 -4.08
N ASN A 178 17.39 10.77 -4.01
CA ASN A 178 18.10 11.61 -3.06
C ASN A 178 17.62 11.37 -1.62
N GLY A 179 16.32 11.11 -1.43
CA GLY A 179 15.77 10.72 -0.13
C GLY A 179 16.44 9.46 0.42
N CYS A 180 16.54 8.40 -0.38
CA CYS A 180 17.24 7.17 0.00
C CYS A 180 18.69 7.45 0.41
N ARG A 181 19.41 8.24 -0.41
CA ARG A 181 20.81 8.61 -0.12
C ARG A 181 20.94 9.43 1.15
N GLY A 182 20.00 10.33 1.42
CA GLY A 182 19.94 11.11 2.66
C GLY A 182 19.76 10.22 3.89
N LEU A 183 18.98 9.14 3.78
CA LEU A 183 18.86 8.09 4.80
C LEU A 183 20.08 7.17 4.89
N GLY A 184 21.07 7.33 4.00
CA GLY A 184 22.23 6.45 3.91
C GLY A 184 21.90 5.06 3.34
N ILE A 185 20.82 4.95 2.57
CA ILE A 185 20.35 3.74 1.91
C ILE A 185 20.73 3.81 0.43
N THR A 186 21.23 2.71 -0.13
CA THR A 186 21.59 2.64 -1.55
C THR A 186 20.35 2.31 -2.40
N PRO A 187 19.91 3.20 -3.31
CA PRO A 187 18.71 2.97 -4.11
C PRO A 187 19.01 2.07 -5.32
N HIS A 188 18.56 0.82 -5.28
CA HIS A 188 18.56 -0.11 -6.41
C HIS A 188 17.27 0.03 -7.24
N VAL A 189 17.00 1.23 -7.72
CA VAL A 189 15.79 1.57 -8.48
C VAL A 189 15.98 1.25 -9.96
N ALA A 190 14.93 0.75 -10.64
CA ALA A 190 15.01 0.45 -12.06
C ALA A 190 15.24 1.71 -12.91
N ARG A 191 16.42 1.80 -13.54
CA ARG A 191 16.85 2.94 -14.34
C ARG A 191 15.94 3.24 -15.55
N LYS A 192 15.58 4.51 -15.74
CA LYS A 192 14.98 5.08 -16.97
C LYS A 192 16.03 5.15 -18.09
N ARG A 193 15.56 5.10 -19.36
CA ARG A 193 16.44 5.18 -20.55
C ARG A 193 17.08 6.56 -20.72
N ALA A 194 16.32 7.62 -20.42
CA ALA A 194 16.77 9.00 -20.46
C ALA A 194 16.30 9.73 -19.18
N GLY A 195 17.08 10.70 -18.71
CA GLY A 195 16.74 11.50 -17.53
C GLY A 195 16.66 10.73 -16.21
N SER A 196 17.39 9.61 -16.08
CA SER A 196 17.41 8.82 -14.85
C SER A 196 18.10 9.56 -13.71
N ALA A 197 17.50 9.49 -12.51
CA ALA A 197 18.11 9.99 -11.28
C ALA A 197 19.14 9.01 -10.70
N ILE A 198 19.06 7.74 -11.10
CA ILE A 198 20.05 6.70 -10.78
C ILE A 198 21.27 6.78 -11.70
N ASP A 199 22.44 6.86 -11.08
CA ASP A 199 23.74 6.92 -11.76
C ASP A 199 24.36 5.54 -12.05
N SER A 200 25.37 5.54 -12.92
CA SER A 200 26.12 4.32 -13.30
C SER A 200 26.95 3.75 -12.15
N ARG A 201 27.35 4.57 -11.17
CA ARG A 201 28.10 4.11 -9.99
C ARG A 201 27.25 3.16 -9.15
N THR A 202 25.94 3.37 -9.09
CA THR A 202 25.02 2.46 -8.39
C THR A 202 24.74 1.19 -9.22
N THR A 203 24.50 1.34 -10.52
CA THR A 203 24.04 0.24 -11.38
C THR A 203 25.14 -0.72 -11.85
N ARG A 204 26.42 -0.34 -11.74
CA ARG A 204 27.55 -1.20 -12.15
C ARG A 204 27.82 -2.39 -11.23
N HIS A 205 27.29 -2.38 -10.00
CA HIS A 205 27.57 -3.42 -9.02
C HIS A 205 26.66 -4.64 -9.21
N GLU A 206 27.18 -5.84 -9.00
CA GLU A 206 26.40 -7.08 -9.10
C GLU A 206 25.19 -7.09 -8.15
N GLY A 207 25.35 -6.51 -6.95
CA GLY A 207 24.27 -6.36 -5.97
C GLY A 207 23.04 -5.63 -6.52
N TYR A 208 23.23 -4.65 -7.41
CA TYR A 208 22.12 -3.98 -8.10
C TYR A 208 21.36 -4.98 -8.99
N ALA A 209 22.07 -5.77 -9.80
CA ALA A 209 21.44 -6.77 -10.68
C ALA A 209 20.70 -7.86 -9.88
N ILE A 210 21.25 -8.30 -8.74
CA ILE A 210 20.58 -9.24 -7.84
C ILE A 210 19.31 -8.61 -7.25
N SER A 211 19.40 -7.39 -6.73
CA SER A 211 18.27 -6.66 -6.15
C SER A 211 17.13 -6.48 -7.16
N GLN A 212 17.45 -6.17 -8.42
CA GLN A 212 16.46 -6.06 -9.49
C GLN A 212 15.73 -7.37 -9.82
N ARG A 213 16.37 -8.52 -9.59
CA ARG A 213 15.71 -9.83 -9.70
C ARG A 213 14.86 -10.13 -8.47
N ARG A 214 15.39 -9.87 -7.28
CA ARG A 214 14.74 -10.18 -6.00
C ARG A 214 13.52 -9.32 -5.73
N ARG A 215 13.53 -8.04 -6.14
CA ARG A 215 12.41 -7.12 -5.88
C ARG A 215 11.07 -7.60 -6.41
N LYS A 216 11.07 -8.41 -7.47
CA LYS A 216 9.85 -9.01 -8.05
C LYS A 216 9.08 -9.90 -7.08
N ARG A 217 9.70 -10.34 -5.97
CA ARG A 217 9.00 -11.08 -4.92
C ARG A 217 7.92 -10.26 -4.20
N ILE A 218 8.04 -8.92 -4.22
CA ILE A 218 7.01 -8.06 -3.62
C ILE A 218 5.64 -8.26 -4.29
N GLU A 219 5.62 -8.61 -5.57
CA GLU A 219 4.40 -8.91 -6.34
C GLU A 219 3.64 -10.10 -5.76
N GLU A 220 4.34 -11.06 -5.15
CA GLU A 220 3.70 -12.21 -4.49
C GLU A 220 2.86 -11.76 -3.29
N CYS A 221 3.24 -10.66 -2.62
CA CYS A 221 2.47 -10.08 -1.52
C CYS A 221 1.18 -9.44 -2.02
N PHE A 222 1.22 -8.78 -3.18
CA PHE A 222 0.04 -8.16 -3.78
C PHE A 222 -1.02 -9.18 -4.20
N GLY A 223 -0.64 -10.43 -4.49
CA GLY A 223 -1.60 -11.51 -4.77
C GLY A 223 -2.49 -11.91 -3.59
N TRP A 224 -2.18 -11.46 -2.37
CA TRP A 224 -2.96 -11.73 -1.16
C TRP A 224 -3.80 -10.53 -0.68
N LEU A 225 -3.69 -9.37 -1.35
CA LEU A 225 -4.45 -8.16 -1.08
C LEU A 225 -5.66 -8.06 -2.00
#